data_AF-A0A2E8YSU2-F1
#
_entry.id   AF-A0A2E8YSU2-F1
#
_cell.length_a   1.000
_cell.length_b   1.000
_cell.length_c   1.000
_cell.angle_alpha   90.00
_cell.angle_beta   90.00
_cell.angle_gamma   90.00
#
_symmetry.space_group_name_H-M   'P 1'
#
loop_
_entity.id
_entity.type
_entity.pdbx_description
1 polymer ?
#
loop_
_entity_poly.entity_id
_entity_poly.type
_entity_poly.pdbx_seq_one_letter_code
_entity_poly.pdbx_strand_id
1 'polypeptide(L)'
;MISHIIVTSDHPDILEIARSNDIFFRDRPPHLAQDESSVVLSLQDSVQVMEKNTECTFDNIILLQPTSPIRTGQDIDNVIQIMNDDDTVEGVVSVADCGVFLPDHQYHIDTNLETGSSILSPIMGNTNQRKRRQDI
;
A
#
# COMPACT_ATOMS: atom_id res chain seq x y z
N MET A 1 -12.84 16.35 -2.16
CA MET A 1 -12.32 16.35 -0.77
C MET A 1 -12.86 15.14 -0.02
N ILE A 2 -12.15 14.67 1.00
CA ILE A 2 -12.62 13.57 1.86
C ILE A 2 -13.86 14.02 2.65
N SER A 3 -14.90 13.20 2.65
CA SER A 3 -16.14 13.47 3.40
C SER A 3 -16.15 12.79 4.77
N HIS A 4 -15.69 11.53 4.84
CA HIS A 4 -15.70 10.74 6.06
C HIS A 4 -14.41 9.92 6.20
N ILE A 5 -14.03 9.65 7.45
CA ILE A 5 -12.82 8.89 7.80
C ILE A 5 -13.22 7.82 8.80
N ILE A 6 -12.79 6.58 8.54
CA ILE A 6 -12.91 5.45 9.48
C ILE A 6 -11.54 4.85 9.76
N VAL A 7 -11.23 4.66 11.03
CA VAL A 7 -10.07 3.87 11.48
C VAL A 7 -10.53 2.48 11.91
N THR A 8 -9.87 1.44 11.42
CA THR A 8 -10.26 0.06 11.70
C THR A 8 -9.07 -0.67 12.30
N SER A 9 -9.25 -1.27 13.47
CA SER A 9 -8.20 -2.01 14.17
C SER A 9 -8.81 -2.95 15.18
N ASP A 10 -8.12 -4.03 15.48
CA ASP A 10 -8.35 -4.94 16.60
C ASP A 10 -7.55 -4.55 17.86
N HIS A 11 -6.66 -3.55 17.75
CA HIS A 11 -5.82 -3.10 18.85
C HIS A 11 -6.46 -1.89 19.57
N PRO A 12 -6.70 -1.98 20.90
CA PRO A 12 -7.42 -0.94 21.64
C PRO A 12 -6.71 0.43 21.58
N ASP A 13 -5.38 0.46 21.67
CA ASP A 13 -4.63 1.72 21.62
C ASP A 13 -4.78 2.47 20.29
N ILE A 14 -4.95 1.76 19.17
CA ILE A 14 -5.17 2.38 17.86
C ILE A 14 -6.57 2.99 17.78
N LEU A 15 -7.57 2.27 18.32
CA LEU A 15 -8.95 2.76 18.40
C LEU A 15 -9.08 3.98 19.31
N GLU A 16 -8.30 4.00 20.41
CA GLU A 16 -8.25 5.12 21.35
C GLU A 16 -7.69 6.39 20.69
N ILE A 17 -6.69 6.27 19.80
CA ILE A 17 -6.18 7.39 19.01
C ILE A 17 -7.28 7.95 18.11
N ALA A 18 -8.02 7.09 17.40
CA ALA A 18 -9.12 7.54 16.54
C ALA A 18 -10.21 8.24 17.35
N ARG A 19 -10.61 7.63 18.49
CA ARG A 19 -11.59 8.21 19.42
C ARG A 19 -11.16 9.57 19.94
N SER A 20 -9.89 9.73 20.30
CA SER A 20 -9.34 10.99 20.82
C SER A 20 -9.28 12.11 19.78
N ASN A 21 -9.37 11.78 18.49
CA ASN A 21 -9.42 12.73 17.39
C ASN A 21 -10.84 12.91 16.81
N ASP A 22 -11.88 12.41 17.51
CA ASP A 22 -13.28 12.42 17.04
C ASP A 22 -13.46 11.78 15.65
N ILE A 23 -12.62 10.79 15.33
CA ILE A 23 -12.69 10.02 14.08
C ILE A 23 -13.52 8.77 14.32
N PHE A 24 -14.40 8.44 13.38
CA PHE A 24 -15.17 7.20 13.43
C PHE A 24 -14.23 6.00 13.45
N PHE A 25 -14.50 5.03 14.31
CA PHE A 25 -13.63 3.86 14.45
C PHE A 25 -14.43 2.57 14.50
N ARG A 26 -13.76 1.49 14.11
CA ARG A 26 -14.30 0.14 14.11
C ARG A 26 -13.32 -0.81 14.77
N ASP A 27 -13.78 -1.42 15.86
CA ASP A 27 -13.18 -2.62 16.42
C ASP A 27 -13.34 -3.76 15.41
N ARG A 28 -12.22 -4.20 14.82
CA ARG A 28 -12.23 -5.14 13.71
C ARG A 28 -12.52 -6.55 14.23
N PRO A 29 -13.49 -7.28 13.66
CA PRO A 29 -13.75 -8.67 14.02
C PRO A 29 -12.47 -9.53 13.93
N PRO A 30 -12.19 -10.44 14.89
CA PRO A 30 -10.93 -11.18 14.93
C PRO A 30 -10.57 -11.94 13.64
N HIS A 31 -11.56 -12.48 12.94
CA HIS A 31 -11.37 -13.21 11.69
C HIS A 31 -10.92 -12.32 10.50
N LEU A 32 -11.04 -10.99 10.63
CA LEU A 32 -10.56 -9.99 9.66
C LEU A 32 -9.22 -9.36 10.09
N ALA A 33 -8.64 -9.79 11.22
CA ALA A 33 -7.42 -9.24 11.79
C ALA A 33 -6.28 -10.26 11.91
N GLN A 34 -6.33 -11.35 11.15
CA GLN A 34 -5.27 -12.36 11.08
C GLN A 34 -4.24 -12.02 10.00
N ASP A 35 -3.07 -12.66 10.05
CA ASP A 35 -1.98 -12.47 9.07
C ASP A 35 -2.43 -12.77 7.63
N GLU A 36 -3.34 -13.74 7.46
CA GLU A 36 -3.91 -14.13 6.17
C GLU A 36 -5.27 -13.48 5.86
N SER A 37 -5.75 -12.57 6.71
CA SER A 37 -7.04 -11.92 6.49
C SER A 37 -7.02 -11.05 5.24
N SER A 38 -8.10 -11.13 4.45
CA SER A 38 -8.24 -10.33 3.23
C SER A 38 -8.48 -8.85 3.55
N VAL A 39 -7.65 -7.99 2.97
CA VAL A 39 -7.83 -6.53 3.00
C VAL A 39 -9.15 -6.14 2.35
N VAL A 40 -9.57 -6.85 1.30
CA VAL A 40 -10.84 -6.58 0.59
C VAL A 40 -12.04 -6.84 1.50
N LEU A 41 -12.05 -7.96 2.23
CA LEU A 41 -13.13 -8.26 3.18
C LEU A 41 -13.16 -7.23 4.32
N SER A 42 -11.99 -6.82 4.81
CA SER A 42 -11.87 -5.79 5.84
C SER A 42 -12.40 -4.43 5.36
N LEU A 43 -12.14 -4.06 4.10
CA LEU A 43 -12.68 -2.86 3.48
C LEU A 43 -14.20 -2.92 3.34
N GLN A 44 -14.75 -4.01 2.81
CA GLN A 44 -16.20 -4.19 2.65
C GLN A 44 -16.93 -4.09 3.99
N ASP A 45 -16.40 -4.76 5.01
CA ASP A 45 -16.91 -4.69 6.39
C ASP A 45 -16.90 -3.26 6.94
N SER A 46 -15.84 -2.50 6.65
CA SER A 46 -15.71 -1.11 7.09
C SER A 46 -16.67 -0.16 6.38
N VAL A 47 -16.84 -0.32 5.06
CA VAL A 47 -17.78 0.47 4.26
C VAL A 47 -19.21 0.20 4.71
N GLN A 48 -19.61 -1.06 4.83
CA GLN A 48 -20.97 -1.42 5.28
C GLN A 48 -21.31 -0.82 6.65
N VAL A 49 -20.35 -0.82 7.57
CA VAL A 49 -20.53 -0.22 8.90
C VAL A 49 -20.65 1.29 8.79
N MET A 50 -19.78 1.94 8.01
CA MET A 50 -19.84 3.38 7.81
C MET A 50 -21.17 3.80 7.18
N GLU A 51 -21.59 3.15 6.09
CA GLU A 51 -22.83 3.47 5.38
C GLU A 51 -24.06 3.29 6.29
N LYS A 52 -24.07 2.22 7.10
CA LYS A 52 -25.15 2.00 8.08
C LYS A 52 -25.20 3.07 9.16
N ASN A 53 -24.05 3.56 9.64
CA ASN A 53 -24.00 4.56 10.71
C ASN A 53 -24.25 5.99 10.21
N THR A 54 -23.90 6.27 8.95
CA THR A 54 -24.01 7.61 8.35
C THR A 54 -25.27 7.80 7.50
N GLU A 55 -26.00 6.71 7.23
CA GLU A 55 -27.13 6.70 6.28
C GLU A 55 -26.75 7.29 4.90
N CYS A 56 -25.50 7.08 4.51
CA CYS A 56 -24.88 7.61 3.30
C CYS A 56 -24.21 6.46 2.53
N THR A 57 -24.15 6.56 1.20
CA THR A 57 -23.40 5.66 0.33
C THR A 57 -22.18 6.37 -0.22
N PHE A 58 -21.09 5.63 -0.47
CA PHE A 58 -19.83 6.21 -0.94
C PHE A 58 -19.48 5.73 -2.35
N ASP A 59 -19.24 6.66 -3.27
CA ASP A 59 -18.80 6.35 -4.63
C ASP A 59 -17.30 6.02 -4.68
N ASN A 60 -16.50 6.75 -3.90
CA ASN A 60 -15.05 6.63 -3.86
C ASN A 60 -14.57 6.13 -2.49
N ILE A 61 -13.88 4.99 -2.48
CA ILE A 61 -13.24 4.43 -1.28
C ILE A 61 -11.72 4.59 -1.40
N ILE A 62 -11.12 5.28 -0.44
CA ILE A 62 -9.67 5.54 -0.41
C ILE A 62 -9.04 4.72 0.72
N LEU A 63 -8.28 3.68 0.37
CA LEU A 63 -7.52 2.90 1.35
C LEU A 63 -6.19 3.61 1.68
N LEU A 64 -6.04 4.06 2.93
CA LEU A 64 -4.82 4.68 3.44
C LEU A 64 -4.12 3.75 4.44
N GLN A 65 -2.97 3.21 4.03
CA GLN A 65 -2.16 2.38 4.92
C GLN A 65 -1.26 3.25 5.83
N PRO A 66 -1.23 3.02 7.15
CA PRO A 66 -0.43 3.80 8.10
C PRO A 66 1.09 3.62 7.91
N THR A 67 1.52 2.57 7.21
CA THR A 67 2.93 2.30 6.85
C THR A 67 3.48 3.23 5.76
N SER A 68 2.67 4.18 5.28
CA SER A 68 3.08 5.21 4.31
C SER A 68 2.96 6.63 4.89
N PRO A 69 3.74 6.98 5.94
CA PRO A 69 3.57 8.23 6.69
C PRO A 69 3.94 9.49 5.90
N ILE A 70 4.64 9.34 4.77
CA ILE A 70 5.08 10.47 3.93
C ILE A 70 3.95 10.94 3.00
N ARG A 71 2.85 10.16 2.87
CA ARG A 71 1.68 10.56 2.07
C ARG A 71 1.01 11.78 2.71
N THR A 72 0.89 12.85 1.94
CA THR A 72 0.30 14.12 2.38
C THR A 72 -1.19 14.21 2.01
N GLY A 73 -1.89 15.20 2.58
CA GLY A 73 -3.25 15.52 2.16
C GLY A 73 -3.36 15.89 0.68
N GLN A 74 -2.35 16.62 0.17
CA GLN A 74 -2.31 17.00 -1.25
C GLN A 74 -2.24 15.78 -2.19
N ASP A 75 -1.52 14.73 -1.79
CA ASP A 75 -1.47 13.49 -2.57
C ASP A 75 -2.85 12.83 -2.66
N ILE A 76 -3.63 12.89 -1.58
CA ILE A 76 -4.98 12.34 -1.55
C ILE A 76 -5.94 13.18 -2.40
N ASP A 77 -5.85 14.51 -2.31
CA ASP A 77 -6.64 15.42 -3.13
C ASP A 77 -6.35 15.22 -4.62
N ASN A 78 -5.09 14.98 -5.01
CA ASN A 78 -4.72 14.67 -6.38
C ASN A 78 -5.35 13.35 -6.88
N VAL A 79 -5.41 12.32 -6.03
CA VAL A 79 -6.07 11.04 -6.37
C VAL A 79 -7.57 11.25 -6.59
N ILE A 80 -8.22 12.01 -5.71
CA ILE A 80 -9.65 12.34 -5.86
C ILE A 80 -9.90 13.12 -7.15
N GLN A 81 -9.01 14.07 -7.47
CA GLN A 81 -9.11 14.85 -8.70
C GLN A 81 -9.01 13.95 -9.95
N ILE A 82 -8.07 13.00 -9.99
CA ILE A 82 -7.94 12.05 -11.11
C ILE A 82 -9.23 11.25 -11.32
N MET A 83 -9.85 10.76 -10.24
CA MET A 83 -11.10 9.99 -10.35
C MET A 83 -12.29 10.86 -10.76
N ASN A 84 -12.31 12.14 -10.37
CA ASN A 84 -13.41 13.05 -10.72
C ASN A 84 -13.29 13.62 -12.15
N ASP A 85 -12.07 13.70 -12.70
CA ASP A 85 -11.83 14.26 -14.03
C ASP A 85 -12.13 13.26 -15.15
N ASP A 86 -12.20 11.96 -14.84
CA ASP A 86 -12.46 10.89 -15.79
C ASP A 86 -13.29 9.77 -15.17
N ASP A 87 -14.59 9.74 -15.49
CA ASP A 87 -15.55 8.73 -15.03
C ASP A 87 -15.23 7.30 -15.51
N THR A 88 -14.25 7.12 -16.41
CA THR A 88 -13.78 5.80 -16.83
C THR A 88 -12.70 5.21 -15.91
N VAL A 89 -12.18 6.00 -14.97
CA VAL A 89 -11.18 5.55 -14.00
C VAL A 89 -11.81 4.74 -12.88
N GLU A 90 -11.60 3.43 -12.90
CA GLU A 90 -12.12 2.51 -11.87
C GLU A 90 -11.21 2.38 -10.63
N GLY A 91 -10.00 2.94 -10.68
CA GLY A 91 -9.07 2.89 -9.55
C GLY A 91 -7.75 3.58 -9.78
N VAL A 92 -7.17 4.09 -8.70
CA VAL A 92 -5.87 4.78 -8.70
C VAL A 92 -4.98 4.15 -7.63
N VAL A 93 -3.75 3.82 -8.01
CA VAL A 93 -2.75 3.25 -7.10
C VAL A 93 -1.55 4.18 -7.05
N SER A 94 -1.19 4.66 -5.87
CA SER A 94 0.02 5.47 -5.67
C SER A 94 1.26 4.63 -5.94
N VAL A 95 2.14 5.10 -6.81
CA VAL A 95 3.43 4.48 -7.11
C VAL A 95 4.56 5.49 -6.90
N ALA A 96 5.77 4.98 -6.67
CA ALA A 96 6.98 5.79 -6.56
C ALA A 96 8.08 5.20 -7.44
N ASP A 97 9.04 6.03 -7.84
CA ASP A 97 10.21 5.57 -8.57
C ASP A 97 10.98 4.55 -7.71
N CYS A 98 11.26 3.38 -8.29
CA CYS A 98 12.01 2.31 -7.64
C CYS A 98 13.47 2.73 -7.33
N GLY A 99 13.97 3.76 -8.02
CA GLY A 99 15.33 4.28 -7.86
C GLY A 99 16.42 3.34 -8.38
N VAL A 100 16.04 2.23 -9.01
CA VAL A 100 16.92 1.29 -9.69
C VAL A 100 16.27 0.86 -10.99
N PHE A 101 17.07 0.66 -12.04
CA PHE A 101 16.56 0.04 -13.25
C PHE A 101 16.55 -1.47 -13.02
N LEU A 102 15.39 -2.09 -13.13
CA LEU A 102 15.36 -3.55 -13.24
C LEU A 102 15.79 -3.91 -14.67
N PRO A 103 16.72 -4.88 -14.86
CA PRO A 103 17.14 -5.91 -13.90
C PRO A 103 18.57 -5.72 -13.31
N ASP A 104 19.02 -4.49 -13.00
CA ASP A 104 20.40 -4.20 -12.56
C ASP A 104 20.90 -4.97 -11.33
N HIS A 105 19.97 -5.51 -10.52
CA HIS A 105 20.25 -6.29 -9.31
C HIS A 105 19.72 -7.72 -9.38
N GLN A 106 19.36 -8.21 -10.57
CA GLN A 106 18.99 -9.60 -10.77
C GLN A 106 20.19 -10.40 -11.26
N TYR A 107 20.38 -11.57 -10.65
CA TYR A 107 21.49 -12.47 -10.91
C TYR A 107 20.94 -13.88 -11.17
N HIS A 108 21.68 -14.66 -11.94
CA HIS A 108 21.50 -16.10 -12.05
C HIS A 108 22.74 -16.81 -11.50
N ILE A 109 22.57 -18.07 -11.13
CA ILE A 109 23.66 -18.90 -10.65
C ILE A 109 24.19 -19.71 -11.83
N ASP A 110 25.45 -19.49 -12.18
CA ASP A 110 26.17 -20.30 -13.14
C ASP A 110 27.01 -21.33 -12.41
N THR A 111 26.73 -22.62 -12.65
CA THR A 111 27.47 -23.72 -12.04
C THR A 111 28.39 -24.36 -13.07
N ASN A 112 29.69 -24.36 -12.77
CA ASN A 112 30.68 -25.12 -13.51
C ASN A 112 30.58 -26.59 -13.09
N LEU A 113 30.05 -27.43 -13.99
CA LEU A 113 29.80 -28.86 -13.72
C LEU A 113 31.08 -29.69 -13.54
N GLU A 114 32.22 -29.24 -14.06
CA GLU A 114 33.50 -29.96 -13.97
C GLU A 114 34.19 -29.75 -12.62
N THR A 115 34.10 -28.52 -12.09
CA THR A 115 34.73 -28.14 -10.81
C THR A 115 33.75 -28.17 -9.64
N GLY A 116 32.44 -28.25 -9.92
CA GLY A 116 31.37 -28.13 -8.92
C GLY A 116 31.21 -26.72 -8.33
N SER A 117 31.92 -25.72 -8.87
CA SER A 117 31.87 -24.35 -8.37
C SER A 117 30.71 -23.56 -8.99
N SER A 118 30.10 -22.67 -8.21
CA SER A 118 29.00 -21.81 -8.67
C SER A 118 29.36 -20.33 -8.50
N ILE A 119 29.02 -19.51 -9.48
CA ILE A 119 29.16 -18.05 -9.44
C ILE A 119 27.81 -17.36 -9.66
N LEU A 120 27.67 -16.17 -9.09
CA LEU A 120 26.54 -15.29 -9.36
C LEU A 120 26.89 -14.38 -10.54
N SER A 121 26.11 -14.49 -11.62
CA SER A 121 26.29 -13.69 -12.83
C SER A 121 25.11 -12.74 -13.02
N PRO A 122 25.33 -11.44 -13.29
CA PRO A 122 24.25 -10.49 -13.51
C PRO A 122 23.47 -10.82 -14.78
N ILE A 123 22.14 -10.63 -14.76
CA ILE A 123 21.25 -10.97 -15.89
C ILE A 123 21.50 -10.06 -17.10
N MET A 124 21.58 -8.76 -16.89
CA MET A 124 22.12 -7.82 -17.87
C MET A 124 23.56 -7.55 -17.46
N GLY A 125 24.53 -7.76 -18.36
CA GLY A 125 25.96 -7.54 -18.05
C GLY A 125 26.25 -6.15 -17.45
N ASN A 126 27.48 -5.88 -17.04
CA ASN A 126 27.92 -4.74 -16.19
C ASN A 126 27.66 -3.29 -16.70
N THR A 127 26.74 -3.08 -17.64
CA THR A 127 26.63 -1.87 -18.43
C THR A 127 25.98 -0.67 -17.73
N ASN A 128 25.27 -0.81 -16.60
CA ASN A 128 24.60 0.34 -15.95
C ASN A 128 24.40 0.24 -14.43
N GLN A 129 25.21 -0.52 -13.69
CA GLN A 129 25.03 -0.60 -12.24
C GLN A 129 25.25 0.76 -11.56
N ARG A 130 24.19 1.32 -10.94
CA ARG A 130 24.29 2.47 -10.03
C ARG A 130 25.39 2.19 -9.00
N LYS A 131 26.21 3.21 -8.67
CA LYS A 131 27.19 3.10 -7.58
C LYS A 131 26.50 2.58 -6.33
N ARG A 132 27.08 1.56 -5.70
CA ARG A 132 26.50 0.99 -4.48
C ARG A 132 26.41 2.09 -3.43
N ARG A 133 25.43 2.03 -2.54
CA ARG A 133 25.29 3.00 -1.43
C ARG A 133 26.55 3.10 -0.55
N GLN A 134 27.41 2.08 -0.56
CA GLN A 134 28.68 2.05 0.16
C GLN A 134 29.84 2.73 -0.60
N ASP A 135 29.66 2.96 -1.91
CA ASP A 135 30.64 3.62 -2.79
C ASP A 135 30.29 5.10 -3.02
N ILE A 136 29.27 5.61 -2.31
CA ILE A 136 28.80 7.01 -2.32
C ILE A 136 29.25 7.67 -1.01
#